data_AF-A0A662GH92-F1
#
_entry.id   AF-A0A662GH92-F1
#
_cell.length_a   1.000
_cell.length_b   1.000
_cell.length_c   1.000
_cell.angle_alpha   90.00
_cell.angle_beta   90.00
_cell.angle_gamma   90.00
#
_symmetry.space_group_name_H-M   'P 1'
#
loop_
_entity.id
_entity.type
_entity.pdbx_description
1 polymer ?
#
loop_
_entity_poly.entity_id
_entity_poly.type
_entity_poly.pdbx_seq_one_letter_code
_entity_poly.pdbx_strand_id
1 'polypeptide(L)'
;MTKHVVMGLDILPGESPSRSTAKYAVTILVNNKVRKKFSEVKKPGLLKLIDEYEVDVIAVDNIYELGEDTGEIAAFMSRAFKTPKLVQVNIINGKEYELEALARSLGLHEGGKIDPLKTSEIVAKLASMGVGSEAVIFENETRITIARGRSLTQGGMSKERYRRNIDSLILRKTKEVKEILDKNKIDYDLYYRKSPHGYAGSVFIVYAPRRSLFGLIKQRKGHDVHVIIEPVIREKIEFVPLFRRRKIHKARQDRYLIVGVDPGISTGLAVLTIDGYPLLLMSKRWLSRNQILKILSEYGKTLIVATDSNPPPMFAKKLATALNA
;
A
#
# COMPACT_ATOMS: atom_id res chain seq x y z
N MET A 1 18.97 15.63 17.44
CA MET A 1 18.03 14.50 17.28
C MET A 1 17.00 14.87 16.23
N THR A 2 16.79 14.04 15.21
CA THR A 2 15.67 14.19 14.29
C THR A 2 14.37 14.16 15.07
N LYS A 3 13.48 15.13 14.83
CA LYS A 3 12.15 15.22 15.45
C LYS A 3 11.37 13.95 15.11
N HIS A 4 10.88 13.22 16.11
CA HIS A 4 10.00 12.07 15.93
C HIS A 4 8.62 12.38 16.51
N VAL A 5 7.59 12.34 15.66
CA VAL A 5 6.23 12.74 16.00
C VAL A 5 5.29 11.55 15.95
N VAL A 6 4.66 11.25 17.10
CA VAL A 6 3.66 10.18 17.22
C VAL A 6 2.31 10.81 17.53
N MET A 7 1.30 10.44 16.77
CA MET A 7 -0.10 10.81 17.00
C MET A 7 -0.85 9.58 17.50
N GLY A 8 -1.31 9.59 18.75
CA GLY A 8 -2.23 8.58 19.24
C GLY A 8 -3.68 8.99 19.00
N LEU A 9 -4.51 8.02 18.65
CA LEU A 9 -5.93 8.19 18.35
C LEU A 9 -6.77 7.20 19.14
N ASP A 10 -7.99 7.63 19.47
CA ASP A 10 -9.05 6.77 20.00
C ASP A 10 -10.39 7.32 19.49
N ILE A 11 -11.30 6.44 19.03
CA ILE A 11 -12.62 6.87 18.57
C ILE A 11 -13.54 7.18 19.75
N LEU A 12 -14.32 8.27 19.68
CA LEU A 12 -15.23 8.61 20.78
C LEU A 12 -16.39 7.59 20.91
N PRO A 13 -16.89 7.34 22.14
CA PRO A 13 -17.99 6.40 22.36
C PRO A 13 -19.23 6.74 21.53
N GLY A 14 -19.82 5.73 20.88
CA GLY A 14 -21.02 5.88 20.05
C GLY A 14 -20.77 6.43 18.64
N GLU A 15 -19.52 6.73 18.29
CA GLU A 15 -19.12 7.02 16.92
C GLU A 15 -18.81 5.73 16.16
N SER A 16 -18.98 5.78 14.83
CA SER A 16 -18.59 4.68 13.94
C SER A 16 -17.55 5.20 12.95
N PRO A 17 -16.48 4.44 12.67
CA PRO A 17 -15.44 4.83 11.71
C PRO A 17 -16.00 5.15 10.31
N SER A 18 -17.11 4.53 9.86
CA SER A 18 -17.69 4.85 8.55
C SER A 18 -18.38 6.21 8.49
N ARG A 19 -18.77 6.79 9.62
CA ARG A 19 -19.42 8.11 9.64
C ARG A 19 -18.39 9.19 9.33
N SER A 20 -18.69 10.04 8.36
CA SER A 20 -17.86 11.23 8.06
C SER A 20 -17.79 12.20 9.24
N THR A 21 -18.75 12.12 10.17
CA THR A 21 -18.84 12.91 11.40
C THR A 21 -18.11 12.29 12.58
N ALA A 22 -17.52 11.09 12.43
CA ALA A 22 -16.82 10.40 13.50
C ALA A 22 -15.78 11.31 14.15
N LYS A 23 -15.78 11.28 15.48
CA LYS A 23 -14.96 12.12 16.34
C LYS A 23 -13.94 11.26 17.05
N TYR A 24 -12.74 11.81 17.20
CA TYR A 24 -11.59 11.13 17.76
C TYR A 24 -10.96 11.99 18.85
N ALA A 25 -10.49 11.34 19.91
CA ALA A 25 -9.53 11.91 20.81
C ALA A 25 -8.13 11.77 20.21
N VAL A 26 -7.31 12.82 20.33
CA VAL A 26 -6.00 12.90 19.68
C VAL A 26 -4.95 13.37 20.67
N THR A 27 -3.84 12.65 20.76
CA THR A 27 -2.64 13.10 21.50
C THR A 27 -1.44 13.15 20.56
N ILE A 28 -0.74 14.28 20.53
CA ILE A 28 0.48 14.46 19.75
C ILE A 28 1.68 14.44 20.70
N LEU A 29 2.55 13.46 20.50
CA LEU A 29 3.86 13.37 21.14
C LEU A 29 4.96 13.86 20.20
N VAL A 30 5.90 14.62 20.75
CA VAL A 30 7.16 14.97 20.08
C VAL A 30 8.30 14.51 20.98
N ASN A 31 9.14 13.60 20.49
CA ASN A 31 10.26 13.03 21.25
C ASN A 31 9.84 12.54 22.65
N ASN A 32 8.83 11.68 22.72
CA ASN A 32 8.23 11.13 23.96
C ASN A 32 7.49 12.12 24.88
N LYS A 33 7.39 13.41 24.54
CA LYS A 33 6.70 14.41 25.37
C LYS A 33 5.38 14.83 24.72
N VAL A 34 4.32 14.93 25.53
CA VAL A 34 3.02 15.44 25.09
C VAL A 34 3.17 16.89 24.68
N ARG A 35 2.88 17.16 23.41
CA ARG A 35 2.89 18.50 22.82
C ARG A 35 1.51 19.13 22.81
N LYS A 36 0.49 18.38 22.40
CA LYS A 36 -0.92 18.80 22.37
C LYS A 36 -1.85 17.60 22.58
N LYS A 37 -3.04 17.90 23.09
CA LYS A 37 -4.17 16.98 23.21
C LYS A 37 -5.42 17.66 22.66
N PHE A 38 -6.27 16.89 22.00
CA PHE A 38 -7.55 17.34 21.47
C PHE A 38 -8.61 16.30 21.89
N SER A 39 -9.65 16.74 22.57
CA SER A 39 -10.73 15.85 23.04
C SER A 39 -11.65 15.41 21.90
N GLU A 40 -11.84 16.25 20.88
CA GLU A 40 -12.76 16.00 19.79
C GLU A 40 -12.22 16.51 18.46
N VAL A 41 -11.88 15.60 17.56
CA VAL A 41 -11.40 15.92 16.20
C VAL A 41 -12.11 15.04 15.19
N LYS A 42 -12.68 15.65 14.13
CA LYS A 42 -13.29 14.90 13.02
C LYS A 42 -12.23 14.40 12.04
N LYS A 43 -12.54 13.37 11.24
CA LYS A 43 -11.62 12.82 10.20
C LYS A 43 -10.88 13.87 9.34
N PRO A 44 -11.53 14.93 8.81
CA PRO A 44 -10.79 15.96 8.05
C PRO A 44 -9.80 16.76 8.90
N GLY A 45 -10.11 16.94 10.19
CA GLY A 45 -9.20 17.57 11.16
C GLY A 45 -8.00 16.69 11.46
N LEU A 46 -8.16 15.36 11.52
CA LEU A 46 -7.04 14.43 11.67
C LEU A 46 -6.01 14.60 10.55
N LEU A 47 -6.47 14.65 9.29
CA LEU A 47 -5.58 14.86 8.14
C LEU A 47 -4.80 16.18 8.25
N LYS A 48 -5.47 17.27 8.66
CA LYS A 48 -4.80 18.56 8.89
C LYS A 48 -3.72 18.46 9.95
N LEU A 49 -4.00 17.78 11.07
CA LEU A 49 -3.02 17.59 12.13
C LEU A 49 -1.85 16.69 11.69
N ILE A 50 -2.12 15.65 10.90
CA ILE A 50 -1.08 14.76 10.36
C ILE A 50 -0.07 15.58 9.54
N ASP A 51 -0.56 16.42 8.64
CA ASP A 51 0.27 17.24 7.78
C ASP A 51 0.93 18.41 8.54
N GLU A 52 0.20 19.12 9.42
CA GLU A 52 0.72 20.25 10.22
C GLU A 52 1.89 19.83 11.12
N TYR A 53 1.78 18.68 11.78
CA TYR A 53 2.81 18.21 12.71
C TYR A 53 3.88 17.33 12.04
N GLU A 54 3.71 17.02 10.76
CA GLU A 54 4.52 16.07 9.99
C GLU A 54 4.63 14.70 10.68
N VAL A 55 3.48 14.16 11.11
CA VAL A 55 3.39 12.93 11.90
C VAL A 55 4.17 11.79 11.22
N ASP A 56 5.00 11.10 12.00
CA ASP A 56 5.75 9.92 11.54
C ASP A 56 4.97 8.63 11.78
N VAL A 57 4.25 8.56 12.89
CA VAL A 57 3.50 7.39 13.35
C VAL A 57 2.12 7.79 13.84
N ILE A 58 1.10 7.11 13.34
CA ILE A 58 -0.24 7.07 13.94
C ILE A 58 -0.33 5.80 14.79
N ALA A 59 -0.68 5.94 16.06
CA ALA A 59 -0.83 4.86 17.00
C ALA A 59 -2.29 4.70 17.42
N VAL A 60 -2.78 3.47 17.41
CA VAL A 60 -4.14 3.09 17.78
C VAL A 60 -4.11 1.78 18.56
N ASP A 61 -5.16 1.51 19.32
CA ASP A 61 -5.39 0.19 19.91
C ASP A 61 -5.97 -0.78 18.85
N ASN A 62 -6.82 -0.28 17.95
CA ASN A 62 -7.46 -1.00 16.87
C ASN A 62 -7.44 -0.17 15.57
N ILE A 63 -6.84 -0.71 14.51
CA ILE A 63 -6.76 -0.01 13.21
C ILE A 63 -8.11 0.25 12.55
N TYR A 64 -9.14 -0.52 12.90
CA TYR A 64 -10.48 -0.37 12.34
C TYR A 64 -11.22 0.87 12.88
N GLU A 65 -10.65 1.59 13.85
CA GLU A 65 -11.13 2.92 14.23
C GLU A 65 -10.94 3.96 13.12
N LEU A 66 -9.99 3.75 12.21
CA LEU A 66 -9.75 4.66 11.09
C LEU A 66 -10.65 4.37 9.87
N GLY A 67 -11.17 3.15 9.75
CA GLY A 67 -12.03 2.71 8.64
C GLY A 67 -12.50 1.27 8.86
N GLU A 68 -13.64 0.91 8.28
CA GLU A 68 -14.27 -0.40 8.50
C GLU A 68 -13.51 -1.56 7.83
N ASP A 69 -12.74 -1.26 6.78
CA ASP A 69 -11.94 -2.24 6.07
C ASP A 69 -10.57 -1.68 5.65
N THR A 70 -9.71 -2.57 5.14
CA THR A 70 -8.36 -2.22 4.67
C THR A 70 -8.38 -1.15 3.58
N GLY A 71 -9.41 -1.13 2.73
CA GLY A 71 -9.58 -0.14 1.66
C GLY A 71 -9.90 1.25 2.21
N GLU A 72 -10.81 1.35 3.19
CA GLU A 72 -11.13 2.61 3.86
C GLU A 72 -9.94 3.18 4.63
N ILE A 73 -9.22 2.33 5.38
CA ILE A 73 -8.02 2.73 6.10
C ILE A 73 -6.96 3.21 5.10
N ALA A 74 -6.74 2.47 4.02
CA ALA A 74 -5.83 2.88 2.94
C ALA A 74 -6.24 4.22 2.29
N ALA A 75 -7.54 4.42 2.06
CA ALA A 75 -8.08 5.65 1.48
C ALA A 75 -7.91 6.86 2.42
N PHE A 76 -7.98 6.66 3.74
CA PHE A 76 -7.67 7.69 4.72
C PHE A 76 -6.18 8.01 4.74
N MET A 77 -5.34 6.99 4.92
CA MET A 77 -3.88 7.12 5.06
C MET A 77 -3.19 7.70 3.81
N SER A 78 -3.72 7.42 2.62
CA SER A 78 -3.17 7.91 1.34
C SER A 78 -3.45 9.39 1.06
N ARG A 79 -4.29 10.06 1.87
CA ARG A 79 -4.60 11.51 1.70
C ARG A 79 -3.57 12.44 2.33
N ALA A 80 -2.83 11.97 3.34
CA ALA A 80 -1.76 12.74 3.95
C ALA A 80 -0.64 13.00 2.95
N PHE A 81 0.00 14.18 3.02
CA PHE A 81 1.12 14.52 2.15
C PHE A 81 2.29 13.55 2.33
N LYS A 82 2.58 13.22 3.59
CA LYS A 82 3.52 12.17 3.99
C LYS A 82 2.72 11.12 4.75
N THR A 83 2.48 9.97 4.12
CA THR A 83 1.77 8.85 4.76
C THR A 83 2.55 8.39 6.00
N PRO A 84 1.99 8.53 7.21
CA PRO A 84 2.63 8.04 8.43
C PRO A 84 2.54 6.52 8.50
N LYS A 85 3.38 5.91 9.34
CA LYS A 85 3.22 4.50 9.71
C LYS A 85 1.97 4.34 10.56
N LEU A 86 1.18 3.29 10.31
CA LEU A 86 0.09 2.92 11.21
C LEU A 86 0.60 1.85 12.18
N VAL A 87 0.45 2.08 13.47
CA VAL A 87 0.88 1.19 14.54
C VAL A 87 -0.32 0.77 15.36
N GLN A 88 -0.50 -0.54 15.50
CA GLN A 88 -1.43 -1.11 16.45
C GLN A 88 -0.65 -1.57 17.67
N VAL A 89 -0.89 -0.92 18.81
CA VAL A 89 -0.03 -1.08 20.00
C VAL A 89 -0.30 -2.39 20.75
N ASN A 90 -1.49 -2.94 20.58
CA ASN A 90 -1.95 -4.12 21.31
C ASN A 90 -1.51 -5.45 20.64
N ILE A 91 -1.01 -5.41 19.39
CA ILE A 91 -0.46 -6.58 18.68
C ILE A 91 1.06 -6.61 18.85
N ILE A 92 1.57 -7.59 19.59
CA ILE A 92 2.99 -7.78 19.86
C ILE A 92 3.39 -9.21 19.49
N ASN A 93 4.34 -9.37 18.57
CA ASN A 93 4.82 -10.67 18.09
C ASN A 93 3.70 -11.62 17.60
N GLY A 94 2.64 -11.07 17.00
CA GLY A 94 1.50 -11.83 16.49
C GLY A 94 0.49 -12.27 17.54
N LYS A 95 0.62 -11.79 18.79
CA LYS A 95 -0.37 -11.97 19.86
C LYS A 95 -1.02 -10.64 20.21
N GLU A 96 -2.31 -10.69 20.49
CA GLU A 96 -3.07 -9.53 20.95
C GLU A 96 -3.11 -9.50 22.49
N TYR A 97 -2.98 -8.30 23.05
CA TYR A 97 -2.95 -8.04 24.48
C TYR A 97 -3.98 -6.97 24.84
N GLU A 98 -4.50 -6.97 26.06
CA GLU A 98 -5.37 -5.89 26.51
C GLU A 98 -4.58 -4.59 26.72
N LEU A 99 -5.10 -3.47 26.19
CA LEU A 99 -4.44 -2.17 26.32
C LEU A 99 -4.25 -1.76 27.78
N GLU A 100 -5.24 -2.01 28.65
CA GLU A 100 -5.14 -1.68 30.07
C GLU A 100 -4.01 -2.44 30.76
N ALA A 101 -3.85 -3.73 30.45
CA ALA A 101 -2.79 -4.56 31.00
C ALA A 101 -1.41 -4.05 30.55
N LEU A 102 -1.27 -3.71 29.26
CA LEU A 102 -0.05 -3.10 28.73
C LEU A 102 0.27 -1.77 29.42
N ALA A 103 -0.73 -0.90 29.56
CA ALA A 103 -0.57 0.41 30.19
C ALA A 103 -0.13 0.28 31.65
N ARG A 104 -0.75 -0.62 32.43
CA ARG A 104 -0.38 -0.89 33.83
C ARG A 104 1.04 -1.44 33.93
N SER A 105 1.41 -2.40 33.07
CA SER A 105 2.74 -3.02 33.10
C SER A 105 3.89 -2.04 32.86
N LEU A 106 3.61 -0.91 32.20
CA LEU A 106 4.58 0.14 31.88
C LEU A 106 4.39 1.42 32.72
N GLY A 107 3.56 1.37 33.77
CA GLY A 107 3.32 2.51 34.67
C GLY A 107 2.62 3.70 33.99
N LEU A 108 1.89 3.45 32.90
CA LEU A 108 1.15 4.48 32.16
C LEU A 108 -0.29 4.67 32.68
N HIS A 109 -0.79 3.70 33.45
CA HIS A 109 -2.12 3.68 34.03
C HIS A 109 -2.11 3.01 35.41
N GLU A 110 -2.80 3.59 36.38
CA GLU A 110 -2.83 3.12 37.78
C GLU A 110 -4.15 2.41 38.15
N GLY A 111 -5.11 2.32 37.21
CA GLY A 111 -6.39 1.63 37.38
C GLY A 111 -7.62 2.51 37.10
N GLY A 112 -8.79 1.88 37.00
CA GLY A 112 -10.06 2.55 36.65
C GLY A 112 -10.31 2.66 35.14
N LYS A 113 -11.47 3.24 34.79
CA LYS A 113 -11.91 3.40 33.40
C LYS A 113 -11.00 4.38 32.66
N ILE A 114 -10.52 3.98 31.49
CA ILE A 114 -9.72 4.85 30.61
C ILE A 114 -10.68 5.68 29.75
N ASP A 115 -10.59 7.01 29.85
CA ASP A 115 -11.30 7.91 28.93
C ASP A 115 -10.58 7.98 27.57
N PRO A 116 -11.27 8.37 26.48
CA PRO A 116 -10.66 8.39 25.15
C PRO A 116 -9.41 9.24 25.00
N LEU A 117 -9.35 10.37 25.73
CA LEU A 117 -8.19 11.25 25.69
C LEU A 117 -6.99 10.58 26.36
N LYS A 118 -7.22 9.86 27.45
CA LYS A 118 -6.21 9.04 28.12
C LYS A 118 -5.79 7.85 27.25
N THR A 119 -6.73 7.18 26.58
CA THR A 119 -6.45 6.11 25.61
C THR A 119 -5.51 6.61 24.52
N SER A 120 -5.84 7.73 23.88
CA SER A 120 -5.01 8.35 22.84
C SER A 120 -3.59 8.68 23.33
N GLU A 121 -3.41 9.08 24.58
CA GLU A 121 -2.08 9.33 25.16
C GLU A 121 -1.30 8.03 25.39
N ILE A 122 -1.97 7.00 25.93
CA ILE A 122 -1.36 5.70 26.21
C ILE A 122 -0.87 5.06 24.92
N VAL A 123 -1.70 4.98 23.88
CA VAL A 123 -1.30 4.37 22.60
C VAL A 123 -0.15 5.15 21.95
N ALA A 124 -0.15 6.48 22.04
CA ALA A 124 0.96 7.30 21.55
C ALA A 124 2.27 6.96 22.28
N LYS A 125 2.23 6.85 23.62
CA LYS A 125 3.41 6.54 24.45
C LYS A 125 3.93 5.12 24.21
N LEU A 126 3.04 4.15 24.07
CA LEU A 126 3.41 2.77 23.76
C LEU A 126 4.14 2.70 22.42
N ALA A 127 3.58 3.29 21.37
CA ALA A 127 4.21 3.32 20.05
C ALA A 127 5.56 4.06 20.07
N SER A 128 5.68 5.16 20.82
CA SER A 128 6.93 5.90 20.94
C SER A 128 8.01 5.15 21.73
N MET A 129 7.62 4.20 22.59
CA MET A 129 8.50 3.24 23.26
C MET A 129 8.83 2.01 22.38
N GLY A 130 8.29 1.92 21.17
CA GLY A 130 8.50 0.78 20.27
C GLY A 130 7.64 -0.45 20.61
N VAL A 131 6.57 -0.27 21.37
CA VAL A 131 5.60 -1.33 21.68
C VAL A 131 4.54 -1.40 20.60
N GLY A 132 4.21 -2.62 20.17
CA GLY A 132 3.21 -2.89 19.14
C GLY A 132 3.81 -3.34 17.82
N SER A 133 2.97 -3.31 16.79
CA SER A 133 3.32 -3.70 15.42
C SER A 133 2.87 -2.66 14.41
N GLU A 134 3.70 -2.42 13.40
CA GLU A 134 3.32 -1.65 12.22
C GLU A 134 2.32 -2.47 11.39
N ALA A 135 1.13 -1.90 11.18
CA ALA A 135 0.11 -2.41 10.27
C ALA A 135 0.48 -2.00 8.84
N VAL A 136 1.16 -2.88 8.11
CA VAL A 136 1.61 -2.61 6.74
C VAL A 136 0.43 -2.77 5.79
N ILE A 137 -0.15 -1.63 5.37
CA ILE A 137 -1.33 -1.57 4.49
C ILE A 137 -0.95 -1.45 3.01
N PHE A 138 0.15 -0.78 2.71
CA PHE A 138 0.59 -0.54 1.34
C PHE A 138 1.76 -1.45 1.00
N GLU A 139 1.81 -1.92 -0.25
CA GLU A 139 3.04 -2.41 -0.82
C GLU A 139 3.99 -1.23 -1.07
N ASN A 140 5.29 -1.51 -1.15
CA ASN A 140 6.28 -0.52 -1.56
C ASN A 140 6.24 -0.29 -3.09
N GLU A 141 5.03 -0.15 -3.63
CA GLU A 141 4.70 -0.06 -5.03
C GLU A 141 3.65 1.03 -5.27
N THR A 142 3.74 1.68 -6.42
CA THR A 142 2.77 2.70 -6.86
C THR A 142 2.19 2.32 -8.20
N ARG A 143 0.87 2.34 -8.31
CA ARG A 143 0.15 2.15 -9.57
C ARG A 143 -0.07 3.51 -10.24
N ILE A 144 0.38 3.64 -11.48
CA ILE A 144 0.05 4.79 -12.34
C ILE A 144 -0.90 4.31 -13.43
N THR A 145 -2.14 4.77 -13.40
CA THR A 145 -3.16 4.42 -14.40
C THR A 145 -3.37 5.61 -15.33
N ILE A 146 -3.21 5.39 -16.64
CA ILE A 146 -3.51 6.35 -17.69
C ILE A 146 -4.72 5.83 -18.46
N ALA A 147 -5.85 6.50 -18.28
CA ALA A 147 -7.14 6.07 -18.79
C ALA A 147 -7.93 7.23 -19.41
N ARG A 148 -8.98 6.89 -20.16
CA ARG A 148 -9.87 7.87 -20.78
C ARG A 148 -10.63 8.68 -19.72
N GLY A 149 -10.86 9.95 -20.05
CA GLY A 149 -11.54 10.91 -19.19
C GLY A 149 -13.02 10.63 -18.94
N ARG A 150 -13.70 10.11 -19.97
CA ARG A 150 -15.14 9.84 -20.03
C ARG A 150 -15.43 8.52 -20.75
N SER A 151 -16.56 7.90 -20.39
CA SER A 151 -17.15 6.81 -21.18
C SER A 151 -17.99 7.40 -22.33
N LEU A 152 -17.86 6.86 -23.53
CA LEU A 152 -18.54 7.40 -24.73
C LEU A 152 -19.94 6.79 -24.87
N THR A 153 -20.95 7.45 -24.28
CA THR A 153 -22.34 6.97 -24.27
C THR A 153 -23.15 7.29 -25.53
N GLN A 154 -22.79 8.24 -26.39
CA GLN A 154 -23.55 8.55 -27.62
C GLN A 154 -22.82 8.12 -28.92
N GLY A 155 -23.59 7.79 -29.96
CA GLY A 155 -23.12 7.27 -31.27
C GLY A 155 -22.84 8.37 -32.32
N GLY A 156 -22.16 8.01 -33.43
CA GLY A 156 -21.92 8.90 -34.58
C GLY A 156 -20.45 8.95 -35.06
N MET A 157 -20.20 9.52 -36.24
CA MET A 157 -18.86 9.65 -36.85
C MET A 157 -17.88 10.49 -36.00
N SER A 158 -18.41 11.44 -35.21
CA SER A 158 -17.64 12.24 -34.24
C SER A 158 -17.04 11.40 -33.11
N LYS A 159 -17.67 10.27 -32.76
CA LYS A 159 -17.22 9.33 -31.71
C LYS A 159 -15.91 8.66 -32.09
N GLU A 160 -15.78 8.26 -33.35
CA GLU A 160 -14.58 7.56 -33.81
C GLU A 160 -13.39 8.52 -33.85
N ARG A 161 -13.57 9.73 -34.42
CA ARG A 161 -12.55 10.78 -34.39
C ARG A 161 -12.10 11.10 -32.96
N TYR A 162 -13.05 11.25 -32.03
CA TYR A 162 -12.73 11.48 -30.62
C TYR A 162 -11.95 10.31 -30.02
N ARG A 163 -12.40 9.06 -30.22
CA ARG A 163 -11.69 7.86 -29.73
C ARG A 163 -10.25 7.80 -30.25
N ARG A 164 -10.04 8.09 -31.54
CA ARG A 164 -8.70 8.13 -32.16
C ARG A 164 -7.80 9.15 -31.48
N ASN A 165 -8.32 10.36 -31.26
CA ASN A 165 -7.60 11.42 -30.55
C ASN A 165 -7.22 10.99 -29.12
N ILE A 166 -8.18 10.43 -28.36
CA ILE A 166 -7.93 9.96 -26.99
C ILE A 166 -6.86 8.85 -26.95
N ASP A 167 -6.94 7.87 -27.83
CA ASP A 167 -5.99 6.75 -27.84
C ASP A 167 -4.56 7.22 -28.16
N SER A 168 -4.43 8.22 -29.04
CA SER A 168 -3.16 8.89 -29.34
C SER A 168 -2.64 9.69 -28.13
N LEU A 169 -3.52 10.38 -27.40
CA LEU A 169 -3.17 11.11 -26.19
C LEU A 169 -2.70 10.17 -25.07
N ILE A 170 -3.36 9.02 -24.88
CA ILE A 170 -2.95 8.00 -23.91
C ILE A 170 -1.59 7.44 -24.29
N LEU A 171 -1.35 7.11 -25.57
CA LEU A 171 -0.05 6.64 -26.03
C LEU A 171 1.05 7.66 -25.73
N ARG A 172 0.83 8.94 -26.07
CA ARG A 172 1.78 10.03 -25.80
C ARG A 172 2.08 10.17 -24.31
N LYS A 173 1.04 10.18 -23.47
CA LYS A 173 1.21 10.30 -22.02
C LYS A 173 1.90 9.08 -21.41
N THR A 174 1.66 7.89 -21.95
CA THR A 174 2.33 6.65 -21.55
C THR A 174 3.83 6.73 -21.84
N LYS A 175 4.21 7.21 -23.03
CA LYS A 175 5.63 7.41 -23.39
C LYS A 175 6.31 8.44 -22.50
N GLU A 176 5.65 9.56 -22.23
CA GLU A 176 6.15 10.59 -21.31
C GLU A 176 6.41 10.05 -19.90
N VAL A 177 5.45 9.30 -19.32
CA VAL A 177 5.64 8.67 -18.00
C VAL A 177 6.78 7.65 -18.03
N LYS A 178 6.84 6.81 -19.07
CA LYS A 178 7.92 5.84 -19.26
C LYS A 178 9.30 6.52 -19.27
N GLU A 179 9.45 7.58 -20.06
CA GLU A 179 10.72 8.32 -20.15
C GLU A 179 11.12 8.95 -18.81
N ILE A 180 10.16 9.49 -18.05
CA ILE A 180 10.44 10.03 -16.71
C ILE A 180 10.95 8.94 -15.77
N LEU A 181 10.30 7.77 -15.76
CA LEU A 181 10.73 6.65 -14.92
C LEU A 181 12.10 6.11 -15.31
N ASP A 182 12.34 5.92 -16.62
CA ASP A 182 13.62 5.46 -17.16
C ASP A 182 14.76 6.43 -16.82
N LYS A 183 14.57 7.74 -17.01
CA LYS A 183 15.56 8.79 -16.70
C LYS A 183 15.93 8.82 -15.22
N ASN A 184 14.97 8.54 -14.34
CA ASN A 184 15.17 8.50 -12.89
C ASN A 184 15.59 7.11 -12.38
N LYS A 185 15.83 6.13 -13.27
CA LYS A 185 16.19 4.74 -12.94
C LYS A 185 15.20 4.07 -11.98
N ILE A 186 13.91 4.39 -12.11
CA ILE A 186 12.85 3.82 -11.30
C ILE A 186 12.34 2.57 -12.00
N ASP A 187 12.41 1.41 -11.34
CA ASP A 187 11.93 0.15 -11.93
C ASP A 187 10.40 0.10 -11.98
N TYR A 188 9.86 -0.46 -13.07
CA TYR A 188 8.44 -0.64 -13.27
C TYR A 188 8.15 -1.81 -14.21
N ASP A 189 6.90 -2.26 -14.17
CA ASP A 189 6.26 -3.06 -15.21
C ASP A 189 5.17 -2.25 -15.89
N LEU A 190 5.12 -2.29 -17.22
CA LEU A 190 4.16 -1.55 -18.03
C LEU A 190 3.20 -2.52 -18.70
N TYR A 191 1.92 -2.33 -18.42
CA TYR A 191 0.82 -3.05 -19.04
C TYR A 191 -0.04 -2.08 -19.83
N TYR A 192 -0.50 -2.48 -21.02
CA TYR A 192 -1.31 -1.60 -21.87
C TYR A 192 -2.26 -2.39 -22.76
N ARG A 193 -3.35 -1.74 -23.16
CA ARG A 193 -4.30 -2.29 -24.14
C ARG A 193 -4.12 -1.57 -25.47
N LYS A 194 -3.66 -2.29 -26.49
CA LYS A 194 -3.54 -1.74 -27.86
C LYS A 194 -4.92 -1.39 -28.41
N SER A 195 -4.96 -0.30 -29.17
CA SER A 195 -6.07 0.06 -30.05
C SER A 195 -5.51 0.43 -31.43
N PRO A 196 -6.34 0.51 -32.50
CA PRO A 196 -5.82 0.79 -33.84
C PRO A 196 -5.09 2.13 -33.98
N HIS A 197 -5.33 3.07 -33.05
CA HIS A 197 -4.81 4.45 -33.11
C HIS A 197 -3.96 4.81 -31.89
N GLY A 198 -3.50 3.82 -31.11
CA GLY A 198 -2.69 4.04 -29.92
C GLY A 198 -3.01 3.05 -28.81
N TYR A 199 -3.20 3.57 -27.60
CA TYR A 199 -3.56 2.76 -26.44
C TYR A 199 -4.95 3.12 -25.93
N ALA A 200 -5.78 2.12 -25.71
CA ALA A 200 -7.07 2.30 -25.03
C ALA A 200 -6.88 2.61 -23.52
N GLY A 201 -5.72 2.26 -22.96
CA GLY A 201 -5.33 2.52 -21.58
C GLY A 201 -3.98 1.88 -21.26
N SER A 202 -3.29 2.39 -20.26
CA SER A 202 -2.04 1.82 -19.75
C SER A 202 -1.96 1.92 -18.22
N VAL A 203 -1.21 0.99 -17.64
CA VAL A 203 -0.97 0.88 -16.20
C VAL A 203 0.51 0.59 -15.99
N PHE A 204 1.15 1.40 -15.17
CA PHE A 204 2.47 1.11 -14.62
C PHE A 204 2.32 0.56 -13.21
N ILE A 205 3.00 -0.54 -12.92
CA ILE A 205 3.30 -0.95 -11.55
C ILE A 205 4.73 -0.52 -11.27
N VAL A 206 4.90 0.54 -10.49
CA VAL A 206 6.18 1.16 -10.19
C VAL A 206 6.70 0.62 -8.87
N TYR A 207 7.92 0.09 -8.85
CA TYR A 207 8.56 -0.50 -7.66
C TYR A 207 9.19 0.57 -6.77
N ALA A 208 8.37 1.54 -6.39
CA ALA A 208 8.74 2.64 -5.51
C ALA A 208 7.51 3.16 -4.75
N PRO A 209 7.69 3.69 -3.54
CA PRO A 209 6.59 4.30 -2.79
C PRO A 209 6.12 5.58 -3.48
N ARG A 210 4.86 5.97 -3.24
CA ARG A 210 4.23 7.16 -3.84
C ARG A 210 5.06 8.42 -3.68
N ARG A 211 5.76 8.54 -2.55
CA ARG A 211 6.62 9.69 -2.20
C ARG A 211 7.75 9.91 -3.19
N SER A 212 8.36 8.84 -3.69
CA SER A 212 9.46 8.93 -4.66
C SER A 212 9.02 9.45 -6.02
N LEU A 213 7.71 9.49 -6.29
CA LEU A 213 7.12 10.02 -7.52
C LEU A 213 6.60 11.45 -7.38
N PHE A 214 6.66 12.07 -6.20
CA PHE A 214 6.26 13.46 -6.03
C PHE A 214 7.17 14.37 -6.86
N GLY A 215 6.58 15.39 -7.49
CA GLY A 215 7.28 16.31 -8.40
C GLY A 215 7.58 15.72 -9.78
N LEU A 216 7.88 14.42 -9.89
CA LEU A 216 8.19 13.74 -11.16
C LEU A 216 6.95 13.54 -12.03
N ILE A 217 5.88 12.99 -11.46
CA ILE A 217 4.65 12.67 -12.19
C ILE A 217 3.47 13.28 -11.44
N LYS A 218 2.77 14.20 -12.11
CA LYS A 218 1.60 14.88 -11.54
C LYS A 218 0.33 14.10 -11.86
N GLN A 219 -0.47 13.86 -10.83
CA GLN A 219 -1.84 13.39 -11.01
C GLN A 219 -2.60 14.45 -11.81
N ARG A 220 -3.38 14.02 -12.80
CA ARG A 220 -4.17 14.92 -13.64
C ARG A 220 -5.54 14.31 -13.87
N LYS A 221 -6.57 15.03 -13.46
CA LYS A 221 -7.95 14.74 -13.86
C LYS A 221 -8.31 15.63 -15.06
N GLY A 222 -7.89 15.25 -16.26
CA GLY A 222 -8.15 16.03 -17.48
C GLY A 222 -9.51 15.72 -18.10
N HIS A 223 -10.03 16.61 -18.95
CA HIS A 223 -11.29 16.34 -19.66
C HIS A 223 -11.24 15.05 -20.51
N ASP A 224 -10.08 14.82 -21.14
CA ASP A 224 -9.89 13.77 -22.16
C ASP A 224 -9.12 12.54 -21.65
N VAL A 225 -8.10 12.75 -20.82
CA VAL A 225 -7.26 11.69 -20.24
C VAL A 225 -7.02 11.97 -18.76
N HIS A 226 -7.16 10.93 -17.94
CA HIS A 226 -6.82 10.95 -16.53
C HIS A 226 -5.52 10.19 -16.28
N VAL A 227 -4.66 10.77 -15.46
CA VAL A 227 -3.48 10.12 -14.87
C VAL A 227 -3.76 9.99 -13.39
N ILE A 228 -3.97 8.77 -12.92
CA ILE A 228 -4.25 8.41 -11.54
C ILE A 228 -2.99 7.77 -10.96
N ILE A 229 -2.56 8.20 -9.77
CA ILE A 229 -1.35 7.71 -9.11
C ILE A 229 -1.75 7.29 -7.69
N GLU A 230 -1.71 5.99 -7.41
CA GLU A 230 -2.20 5.40 -6.17
C GLU A 230 -1.20 4.40 -5.62
N PRO A 231 -0.91 4.37 -4.31
CA PRO A 231 -0.15 3.29 -3.72
C PRO A 231 -0.88 1.96 -3.89
N VAL A 232 -0.14 0.87 -4.11
CA VAL A 232 -0.75 -0.47 -4.20
C VAL A 232 -1.12 -0.93 -2.80
N ILE A 233 -2.40 -1.23 -2.59
CA ILE A 233 -2.91 -1.73 -1.30
C ILE A 233 -2.61 -3.23 -1.22
N ARG A 234 -2.17 -3.68 -0.04
CA ARG A 234 -2.00 -5.11 0.29
C ARG A 234 -3.35 -5.80 0.39
N GLU A 235 -3.40 -7.06 -0.02
CA GLU A 235 -4.62 -7.88 0.13
C GLU A 235 -4.94 -8.18 1.59
N LYS A 236 -3.90 -8.31 2.42
CA LYS A 236 -4.01 -8.56 3.86
C LYS A 236 -3.04 -7.64 4.59
N ILE A 237 -3.51 -7.10 5.70
CA ILE A 237 -2.68 -6.29 6.59
C ILE A 237 -1.68 -7.23 7.28
N GLU A 238 -0.40 -6.89 7.18
CA GLU A 238 0.67 -7.61 7.86
C GLU A 238 1.12 -6.80 9.07
N PHE A 239 1.12 -7.41 10.25
CA PHE A 239 1.58 -6.79 11.48
C PHE A 239 3.05 -7.11 11.71
N VAL A 240 3.92 -6.12 11.48
CA VAL A 240 5.37 -6.26 11.66
C VAL A 240 5.76 -5.65 13.01
N PRO A 241 6.30 -6.42 13.97
CA PRO A 241 6.69 -5.88 15.28
C PRO A 241 7.66 -4.70 15.16
N LEU A 242 7.40 -3.63 15.92
CA LEU A 242 8.26 -2.45 15.97
C LEU A 242 9.63 -2.78 16.54
N PHE A 243 9.68 -3.62 17.57
CA PHE A 243 10.90 -4.15 18.14
C PHE A 243 11.23 -5.53 17.56
N ARG A 244 12.15 -5.59 16.59
CA ARG A 244 12.61 -6.86 16.00
C ARG A 244 13.64 -7.55 16.89
N ARG A 245 13.30 -8.71 17.46
CA ARG A 245 14.23 -9.84 17.40
C ARG A 245 14.09 -10.40 15.99
N ARG A 246 15.17 -10.39 15.18
CA ARG A 246 15.18 -10.93 13.81
C ARG A 246 14.65 -12.37 13.80
N LYS A 247 13.35 -12.56 13.55
CA LYS A 247 12.86 -13.82 13.00
C LYS A 247 13.12 -13.73 11.51
N ILE A 248 14.22 -14.34 11.08
CA ILE A 248 14.38 -14.74 9.69
C ILE A 248 13.19 -15.66 9.45
N HIS A 249 12.25 -15.24 8.60
CA HIS A 249 11.28 -16.18 8.06
C HIS A 249 12.13 -17.26 7.38
N LYS A 250 12.29 -18.42 8.03
CA LYS A 250 12.73 -19.61 7.33
C LYS A 250 11.58 -19.91 6.37
N ALA A 251 11.73 -19.45 5.12
CA ALA A 251 10.99 -20.05 4.02
C ALA A 251 11.12 -21.57 4.16
N ARG A 252 10.11 -22.33 3.71
CA ARG A 252 10.30 -23.76 3.47
C ARG A 252 11.39 -23.90 2.41
N GLN A 253 12.65 -23.88 2.81
CA GLN A 253 13.82 -23.85 1.93
C GLN A 253 14.09 -25.22 1.29
N ASP A 254 13.37 -26.25 1.72
CA ASP A 254 13.68 -27.62 1.36
C ASP A 254 13.10 -28.05 0.00
N ARG A 255 12.46 -27.13 -0.75
CA ARG A 255 11.77 -27.45 -2.00
C ARG A 255 12.15 -26.49 -3.13
N TYR A 256 12.56 -27.06 -4.26
CA TYR A 256 12.78 -26.32 -5.50
C TYR A 256 11.50 -26.25 -6.35
N LEU A 257 11.31 -25.12 -7.03
CA LEU A 257 10.11 -24.81 -7.82
C LEU A 257 10.45 -24.54 -9.28
N ILE A 258 9.56 -24.99 -10.17
CA ILE A 258 9.45 -24.53 -11.55
C ILE A 258 8.26 -23.56 -11.62
N VAL A 259 8.48 -22.36 -12.15
CA VAL A 259 7.48 -21.30 -12.21
C VAL A 259 7.17 -20.96 -13.66
N GLY A 260 5.96 -21.25 -14.11
CA GLY A 260 5.42 -20.78 -15.37
C GLY A 260 4.78 -19.41 -15.22
N VAL A 261 5.16 -18.45 -16.08
CA VAL A 261 4.57 -17.11 -16.11
C VAL A 261 4.15 -16.73 -17.53
N ASP A 262 2.88 -16.34 -17.65
CA ASP A 262 2.31 -15.72 -18.85
C ASP A 262 1.97 -14.25 -18.53
N PRO A 263 2.85 -13.29 -18.88
CA PRO A 263 2.68 -11.89 -18.53
C PRO A 263 1.70 -11.17 -19.45
N GLY A 264 0.73 -10.49 -18.86
CA GLY A 264 -0.26 -9.69 -19.57
C GLY A 264 -1.07 -8.84 -18.60
N ILE A 265 -2.13 -8.17 -19.10
CA ILE A 265 -3.06 -7.42 -18.23
C ILE A 265 -3.57 -8.33 -17.10
N SER A 266 -3.89 -9.58 -17.44
CA SER A 266 -3.99 -10.69 -16.49
C SER A 266 -2.73 -11.52 -16.66
N THR A 267 -1.98 -11.72 -15.57
CA THR A 267 -0.79 -12.57 -15.58
C THR A 267 -1.18 -13.93 -15.04
N GLY A 268 -0.91 -14.97 -15.82
CA GLY A 268 -1.00 -16.37 -15.38
C GLY A 268 0.24 -16.78 -14.60
N LEU A 269 0.06 -17.48 -13.49
CA LEU A 269 1.13 -18.03 -12.66
C LEU A 269 0.85 -19.51 -12.37
N ALA A 270 1.79 -20.37 -12.78
CA ALA A 270 1.80 -21.79 -12.44
C ALA A 270 3.05 -22.08 -11.61
N VAL A 271 2.88 -22.76 -10.47
CA VAL A 271 3.98 -23.16 -9.58
C VAL A 271 3.96 -24.67 -9.46
N LEU A 272 5.06 -25.31 -9.81
CA LEU A 272 5.23 -26.75 -9.82
C LEU A 272 6.45 -27.13 -8.98
N THR A 273 6.44 -28.34 -8.45
CA THR A 273 7.67 -29.02 -7.99
C THR A 273 8.56 -29.38 -9.18
N ILE A 274 9.82 -29.73 -8.92
CA ILE A 274 10.74 -30.25 -9.95
C ILE A 274 10.24 -31.55 -10.59
N ASP A 275 9.45 -32.34 -9.85
CA ASP A 275 8.83 -33.59 -10.33
C ASP A 275 7.53 -33.34 -11.13
N GLY A 276 7.16 -32.08 -11.36
CA GLY A 276 6.00 -31.70 -12.17
C GLY A 276 4.66 -31.68 -11.42
N TYR A 277 4.63 -31.91 -10.10
CA TYR A 277 3.39 -31.76 -9.32
C TYR A 277 2.97 -30.29 -9.22
N PRO A 278 1.74 -29.92 -9.60
CA PRO A 278 1.24 -28.55 -9.48
C PRO A 278 0.95 -28.21 -8.02
N LEU A 279 1.52 -27.11 -7.55
CA LEU A 279 1.31 -26.56 -6.21
C LEU A 279 0.33 -25.37 -6.21
N LEU A 280 0.37 -24.57 -7.27
CA LEU A 280 -0.50 -23.40 -7.44
C LEU A 280 -0.74 -23.15 -8.93
N LEU A 281 -1.98 -22.83 -9.27
CA LEU A 281 -2.35 -22.27 -10.56
C LEU A 281 -3.30 -21.10 -10.31
N MET A 282 -2.91 -19.90 -10.74
CA MET A 282 -3.73 -18.71 -10.57
C MET A 282 -3.56 -17.73 -11.73
N SER A 283 -4.53 -16.82 -11.87
CA SER A 283 -4.42 -15.67 -12.75
C SER A 283 -4.89 -14.44 -12.02
N LYS A 284 -4.15 -13.33 -12.15
CA LYS A 284 -4.51 -12.07 -11.50
C LYS A 284 -4.20 -10.88 -12.40
N ARG A 285 -5.09 -9.89 -12.36
CA ARG A 285 -4.89 -8.63 -13.08
C ARG A 285 -3.80 -7.78 -12.44
N TRP A 286 -2.88 -7.28 -13.25
CA TRP A 286 -1.77 -6.40 -12.84
C TRP A 286 -0.91 -7.01 -11.72
N LEU A 287 -0.67 -8.32 -11.80
CA LEU A 287 0.14 -9.04 -10.81
C LEU A 287 1.58 -8.53 -10.84
N SER A 288 2.08 -8.00 -9.72
CA SER A 288 3.45 -7.48 -9.65
C SER A 288 4.47 -8.61 -9.42
N ARG A 289 5.72 -8.36 -9.78
CA ARG A 289 6.84 -9.26 -9.47
C ARG A 289 7.01 -9.46 -7.98
N ASN A 290 6.84 -8.42 -7.14
CA ASN A 290 6.94 -8.61 -5.68
C ASN A 290 5.80 -9.48 -5.13
N GLN A 291 4.59 -9.34 -5.68
CA GLN A 291 3.48 -10.23 -5.32
C GLN A 291 3.82 -11.68 -5.67
N ILE A 292 4.40 -11.93 -6.87
CA ILE A 292 4.87 -13.26 -7.25
C ILE A 292 5.97 -13.75 -6.31
N LEU A 293 6.98 -12.93 -5.99
CA LEU A 293 8.05 -13.29 -5.04
C LEU A 293 7.48 -13.70 -3.68
N LYS A 294 6.50 -12.94 -3.16
CA LYS A 294 5.83 -13.22 -1.88
C LYS A 294 5.10 -14.56 -1.92
N ILE A 295 4.30 -14.81 -2.97
CA ILE A 295 3.61 -16.08 -3.18
C ILE A 295 4.61 -17.23 -3.21
N LEU A 296 5.66 -17.14 -4.03
CA LEU A 296 6.65 -18.21 -4.20
C LEU A 296 7.40 -18.52 -2.90
N SER A 297 7.64 -17.52 -2.05
CA SER A 297 8.31 -17.69 -0.76
C SER A 297 7.57 -18.62 0.21
N GLU A 298 6.25 -18.82 0.02
CA GLU A 298 5.43 -19.76 0.79
C GLU A 298 5.62 -21.22 0.33
N TYR A 299 6.02 -21.43 -0.93
CA TYR A 299 6.11 -22.76 -1.55
C TYR A 299 7.54 -23.32 -1.62
N GLY A 300 8.56 -22.47 -1.77
CA GLY A 300 9.94 -22.93 -1.93
C GLY A 300 10.86 -21.95 -2.69
N LYS A 301 12.03 -22.45 -3.11
CA LYS A 301 13.01 -21.70 -3.89
C LYS A 301 12.80 -21.93 -5.38
N THR A 302 12.63 -20.88 -6.16
CA THR A 302 12.52 -20.99 -7.62
C THR A 302 13.85 -21.34 -8.26
N LEU A 303 13.83 -22.32 -9.17
CA LEU A 303 14.99 -22.75 -9.96
C LEU A 303 14.82 -22.40 -11.45
N ILE A 304 13.59 -22.38 -11.96
CA ILE A 304 13.29 -22.09 -13.36
C ILE A 304 12.12 -21.12 -13.43
N VAL A 305 12.26 -20.07 -14.24
CA VAL A 305 11.14 -19.25 -14.70
C VAL A 305 10.90 -19.54 -16.19
N ALA A 306 9.76 -20.16 -16.49
CA ALA A 306 9.34 -20.55 -17.83
C ALA A 306 8.27 -19.60 -18.38
N THR A 307 8.27 -19.38 -19.69
CA THR A 307 7.28 -18.59 -20.42
C THR A 307 7.11 -19.19 -21.81
N ASP A 308 5.93 -19.04 -22.41
CA ASP A 308 5.57 -19.59 -23.72
C ASP A 308 6.12 -18.78 -24.91
N SER A 309 6.74 -17.63 -24.63
CA SER A 309 7.12 -16.63 -25.63
C SER A 309 8.63 -16.60 -25.89
N ASN A 310 9.03 -16.57 -27.17
CA ASN A 310 10.43 -16.41 -27.62
C ASN A 310 10.58 -15.18 -28.55
N PRO A 311 11.39 -14.16 -28.19
CA PRO A 311 12.21 -14.05 -26.97
C PRO A 311 11.38 -13.88 -25.70
N PRO A 312 11.90 -14.28 -24.52
CA PRO A 312 11.19 -14.14 -23.26
C PRO A 312 10.78 -12.68 -22.99
N PRO A 313 9.53 -12.43 -22.52
CA PRO A 313 9.08 -11.08 -22.20
C PRO A 313 9.94 -10.44 -21.11
N MET A 314 10.08 -9.11 -21.14
CA MET A 314 10.89 -8.38 -20.15
C MET A 314 10.44 -8.65 -18.71
N PHE A 315 9.14 -8.82 -18.47
CA PHE A 315 8.59 -9.19 -17.17
C PHE A 315 9.19 -10.51 -16.65
N ALA A 316 9.19 -11.56 -17.48
CA ALA A 316 9.73 -12.87 -17.13
C ALA A 316 11.24 -12.80 -16.86
N LYS A 317 12.01 -12.07 -17.70
CA LYS A 317 13.45 -11.85 -17.49
C LYS A 317 13.77 -11.15 -16.17
N LYS A 318 13.03 -10.06 -15.88
CA LYS A 318 13.18 -9.33 -14.61
C LYS A 318 12.77 -10.16 -13.40
N LEU A 319 11.74 -11.00 -13.53
CA LEU A 319 11.30 -11.91 -12.48
C LEU A 319 12.36 -12.99 -12.20
N ALA A 320 12.91 -13.62 -13.23
CA ALA A 320 14.00 -14.59 -13.13
C ALA A 320 15.22 -13.98 -12.41
N THR A 321 15.61 -12.77 -12.82
CA THR A 321 16.69 -12.00 -12.17
C THR A 321 16.41 -11.75 -10.68
N ALA A 322 15.19 -11.36 -10.33
CA ALA A 322 14.81 -11.11 -8.93
C ALA A 322 14.78 -12.39 -8.07
N LEU A 323 14.55 -13.55 -8.68
CA LEU A 323 14.54 -14.86 -8.04
C LEU A 323 15.92 -15.54 -7.98
N ASN A 324 16.91 -15.00 -8.69
CA ASN A 324 18.18 -15.68 -8.99
C ASN A 324 17.94 -17.07 -9.62
N ALA A 325 17.05 -17.12 -10.60
CA ALA A 325 16.65 -18.30 -11.37
C ALA A 325 16.94 -18.12 -12.87
#